data_AF-A0A1W2LJQ3-F1
#
_entry.id   AF-A0A1W2LJQ3-F1
#
_cell.length_a   1.000
_cell.length_b   1.000
_cell.length_c   1.000
_cell.angle_alpha   90.00
_cell.angle_beta   90.00
_cell.angle_gamma   90.00
#
_symmetry.space_group_name_H-M   'P 1'
#
loop_
_entity.id
_entity.type
_entity.pdbx_description
1 polymer ?
#
loop_
_entity_poly.entity_id
_entity_poly.type
_entity_poly.pdbx_seq_one_letter_code
_entity_poly.pdbx_strand_id
1 'polypeptide(L)'
;MRARTIIATITVTCGVLLSGCGTAVSPPDPKAEWTAAMKSAGFVPNSPRTYDEMFEAAKNFCSAGSALAISGLARTVLTPEMADRTAMPARGKDPDTAAKAYGDATWKWACGHQ
;
A
#
# COMPACT_ATOMS: atom_id res chain seq x y z
N MET A 1 0.55 -45.94 -34.13
CA MET A 1 1.89 -45.39 -33.84
C MET A 1 2.20 -45.57 -32.35
N ARG A 2 3.47 -45.84 -32.02
CA ARG A 2 3.97 -46.32 -30.72
C ARG A 2 3.70 -45.35 -29.56
N ALA A 3 3.69 -45.92 -28.35
CA ALA A 3 3.21 -45.37 -27.09
C ALA A 3 4.26 -44.62 -26.22
N ARG A 4 3.76 -44.01 -25.13
CA ARG A 4 4.34 -43.80 -23.77
C ARG A 4 4.72 -42.37 -23.34
N THR A 5 3.83 -41.80 -22.51
CA THR A 5 4.00 -41.37 -21.09
C THR A 5 5.26 -40.64 -20.60
N ILE A 6 5.05 -39.35 -20.22
CA ILE A 6 5.46 -38.55 -19.02
C ILE A 6 6.88 -38.75 -18.42
N ILE A 7 7.61 -37.64 -18.18
CA ILE A 7 8.28 -37.28 -16.90
C ILE A 7 8.42 -35.74 -16.84
N ALA A 8 7.87 -35.14 -15.79
CA ALA A 8 8.18 -33.78 -15.36
C ALA A 8 9.42 -33.82 -14.47
N THR A 9 10.41 -32.97 -14.74
CA THR A 9 11.63 -32.87 -13.93
C THR A 9 11.64 -31.51 -13.24
N ILE A 10 11.28 -31.50 -11.96
CA ILE A 10 11.50 -30.39 -11.04
C ILE A 10 12.97 -30.45 -10.64
N THR A 11 13.77 -29.49 -11.10
CA THR A 11 15.14 -29.31 -10.62
C THR A 11 15.12 -28.25 -9.52
N VAL A 12 15.06 -28.70 -8.26
CA VAL A 12 15.41 -27.88 -7.10
C VAL A 12 16.92 -27.77 -7.08
N THR A 13 17.45 -26.59 -7.43
CA THR A 13 18.88 -26.31 -7.28
C THR A 13 19.10 -25.56 -5.97
N CYS A 14 19.30 -26.30 -4.88
CA CYS A 14 19.97 -25.79 -3.69
C CYS A 14 21.47 -25.66 -4.01
N GLY A 15 21.96 -24.44 -4.20
CA GLY A 15 23.36 -24.14 -4.51
C GLY A 15 23.95 -23.06 -3.58
N VAL A 16 24.56 -23.54 -2.49
CA VAL A 16 25.78 -23.08 -1.80
C VAL A 16 26.04 -21.58 -1.53
N LEU A 17 26.37 -21.37 -0.25
CA LEU A 17 26.77 -20.18 0.49
C LEU A 17 28.05 -19.45 0.03
N LEU A 18 28.03 -18.13 0.33
CA LEU A 18 29.12 -17.20 0.66
C LEU A 18 29.91 -16.55 -0.49
N SER A 19 29.65 -15.26 -0.73
CA SER A 19 30.64 -14.15 -0.64
C SER A 19 30.00 -12.78 -0.93
N GLY A 20 29.95 -11.93 0.09
CA GLY A 20 30.09 -10.46 -0.04
C GLY A 20 29.05 -9.67 -0.84
N CYS A 21 28.04 -9.16 -0.14
CA CYS A 21 27.41 -7.82 -0.25
C CYS A 21 25.99 -7.90 0.32
N GLY A 22 25.87 -8.41 1.55
CA GLY A 22 24.64 -8.23 2.31
C GLY A 22 24.61 -6.79 2.79
N THR A 23 24.22 -5.83 1.95
CA THR A 23 23.49 -4.69 2.49
C THR A 23 22.33 -5.33 3.23
N ALA A 24 22.40 -5.33 4.56
CA ALA A 24 21.24 -5.62 5.39
C ALA A 24 20.20 -4.58 4.99
N VAL A 25 19.36 -4.92 4.03
CA VAL A 25 18.24 -4.09 3.64
C VAL A 25 17.30 -4.21 4.82
N SER A 26 17.42 -3.27 5.76
CA SER A 26 16.42 -3.12 6.81
C SER A 26 15.06 -3.12 6.11
N PRO A 27 14.09 -3.91 6.60
CA PRO A 27 12.75 -3.88 6.03
C PRO A 27 12.25 -2.43 6.02
N PRO A 28 11.55 -2.00 4.96
CA PRO A 28 11.12 -0.61 4.82
C PRO A 28 10.23 -0.22 6.01
N ASP A 29 10.43 0.99 6.55
CA ASP A 29 9.57 1.52 7.62
C ASP A 29 8.16 1.76 7.04
N PRO A 30 7.12 1.01 7.48
CA PRO A 30 5.82 1.10 6.85
C PRO A 30 5.20 2.49 6.97
N LYS A 31 5.47 3.21 8.06
CA LYS A 31 4.97 4.58 8.25
C LYS A 31 5.61 5.55 7.27
N ALA A 32 6.92 5.49 7.09
CA ALA A 32 7.64 6.30 6.11
C ALA A 32 7.16 6.02 4.69
N GLU A 33 7.01 4.75 4.31
CA GLU A 33 6.53 4.36 2.98
C GLU A 33 5.10 4.82 2.70
N TRP A 34 4.20 4.62 3.67
CA TRP A 34 2.82 5.10 3.58
C TRP A 34 2.77 6.62 3.43
N THR A 35 3.55 7.33 4.25
CA THR A 35 3.64 8.80 4.22
C THR A 35 4.16 9.31 2.89
N ALA A 36 5.19 8.65 2.33
CA ALA A 36 5.73 8.99 1.01
C ALA A 36 4.68 8.79 -0.09
N ALA A 37 3.94 7.67 -0.05
CA ALA A 37 2.85 7.41 -0.98
C ALA A 37 1.73 8.46 -0.88
N MET A 38 1.34 8.86 0.34
CA MET A 38 0.31 9.90 0.56
C MET A 38 0.74 11.24 -0.03
N LYS A 39 1.98 11.67 0.25
CA LYS A 39 2.53 12.90 -0.30
C LYS A 39 2.59 12.87 -1.83
N SER A 40 3.03 11.76 -2.42
CA SER A 40 3.08 11.57 -3.87
C SER A 40 1.69 11.65 -4.51
N ALA A 41 0.69 11.07 -3.84
CA ALA A 41 -0.71 11.13 -4.25
C ALA A 41 -1.39 12.47 -3.94
N GLY A 42 -0.68 13.44 -3.35
CA GLY A 42 -1.18 14.80 -3.08
C GLY A 42 -2.05 14.93 -1.83
N PHE A 43 -2.06 13.92 -0.97
CA PHE A 43 -2.73 13.99 0.33
C PHE A 43 -1.95 14.90 1.28
N VAL A 44 -2.66 15.80 1.95
CA VAL A 44 -2.09 16.69 2.97
C VAL A 44 -3.01 16.74 4.18
N PRO A 45 -2.55 16.38 5.39
CA PRO A 45 -3.35 16.49 6.60
C PRO A 45 -3.79 17.94 6.85
N ASN A 46 -5.08 18.13 7.16
CA ASN A 46 -5.58 19.41 7.61
C ASN A 46 -5.16 19.64 9.08
N SER A 47 -4.67 20.84 9.40
CA SER A 47 -4.26 21.21 10.76
C SER A 47 -5.40 20.99 11.77
N PRO A 48 -5.13 20.44 12.98
CA PRO A 48 -3.83 20.17 13.59
C PRO A 48 -3.25 18.77 13.29
N ARG A 49 -3.83 18.02 12.33
CA ARG A 49 -3.46 16.63 12.11
C ARG A 49 -2.09 16.47 11.48
N THR A 50 -1.42 15.37 11.81
CA THR A 50 -0.11 14.98 11.27
C THR A 50 -0.21 13.68 10.45
N TYR A 51 0.80 13.42 9.62
CA TYR A 51 0.87 12.15 8.87
C TYR A 51 0.95 10.94 9.80
N ASP A 52 1.61 11.08 10.95
CA ASP A 52 1.70 10.00 11.95
C ASP A 52 0.31 9.64 12.49
N GLU A 53 -0.49 10.63 12.87
CA GLU A 53 -1.89 10.37 13.29
C GLU A 53 -2.73 9.79 12.16
N MET A 54 -2.53 10.22 10.92
CA MET A 54 -3.26 9.69 9.77
C MET A 54 -2.86 8.26 9.43
N PHE A 55 -1.60 7.90 9.61
CA PHE A 55 -1.13 6.52 9.46
C PHE A 55 -1.76 5.61 10.52
N GLU A 56 -1.77 6.02 11.79
CA GLU A 56 -2.44 5.26 12.85
C GLU A 56 -3.95 5.15 12.60
N ALA A 57 -4.60 6.22 12.15
CA ALA A 57 -6.01 6.19 11.76
C ALA A 57 -6.28 5.27 10.56
N ALA A 58 -5.35 5.19 9.60
CA ALA A 58 -5.49 4.37 8.41
C ALA A 58 -5.57 2.87 8.76
N LYS A 59 -4.93 2.43 9.86
CA LYS A 59 -5.02 1.04 10.35
C LYS A 59 -6.45 0.61 10.69
N ASN A 60 -7.34 1.55 11.01
CA ASN A 60 -8.75 1.23 11.29
C ASN A 60 -9.47 0.67 10.05
N PHE A 61 -8.99 0.98 8.85
CA PHE A 61 -9.56 0.49 7.60
C PHE A 61 -9.09 -0.92 7.23
N CYS A 62 -8.15 -1.52 7.96
CA CYS A 62 -7.68 -2.88 7.68
C CYS A 62 -8.79 -3.94 7.81
N SER A 63 -9.80 -3.66 8.63
CA SER A 63 -10.99 -4.50 8.76
C SER A 63 -11.89 -4.54 7.51
N ALA A 64 -11.68 -3.63 6.54
CA ALA A 64 -12.40 -3.63 5.26
C ALA A 64 -12.02 -4.82 4.36
N GLY A 65 -10.92 -5.52 4.66
CA GLY A 65 -10.58 -6.82 4.06
C GLY A 65 -9.94 -6.77 2.67
N SER A 66 -9.76 -5.59 2.05
CA SER A 66 -8.99 -5.46 0.80
C SER A 66 -8.62 -4.00 0.50
N ALA A 67 -7.57 -3.80 -0.32
CA ALA A 67 -7.22 -2.49 -0.87
C ALA A 67 -8.39 -1.84 -1.62
N LEU A 68 -9.13 -2.62 -2.43
CA LEU A 68 -10.27 -2.13 -3.20
C LEU A 68 -11.39 -1.58 -2.30
N ALA A 69 -11.71 -2.27 -1.21
CA ALA A 69 -12.71 -1.80 -0.25
C ALA A 69 -12.28 -0.50 0.42
N ILE A 70 -11.01 -0.37 0.80
CA ILE A 70 -10.45 0.86 1.38
C ILE A 70 -10.50 2.01 0.36
N SER A 71 -10.15 1.75 -0.90
CA SER A 71 -10.28 2.74 -1.97
C SER A 71 -11.73 3.19 -2.15
N GLY A 72 -12.68 2.26 -2.12
CA GLY A 72 -14.11 2.58 -2.19
C GLY A 72 -14.54 3.54 -1.07
N LEU A 73 -14.11 3.28 0.17
CA LEU A 73 -14.38 4.16 1.31
C LEU A 73 -13.73 5.54 1.14
N ALA A 74 -12.45 5.59 0.78
CA ALA A 74 -11.71 6.83 0.57
C ALA A 74 -12.37 7.70 -0.52
N ARG A 75 -12.84 7.07 -1.60
CA ARG A 75 -13.48 7.76 -2.73
C ARG A 75 -14.72 8.55 -2.32
N THR A 76 -15.45 8.11 -1.30
CA THR A 76 -16.68 8.79 -0.82
C THR A 76 -16.41 10.17 -0.20
N VAL A 77 -15.17 10.42 0.24
CA VAL A 77 -14.80 11.65 0.94
C VAL A 77 -13.78 12.52 0.19
N LEU A 78 -13.39 12.11 -1.02
CA LEU A 78 -12.41 12.83 -1.85
C LEU A 78 -13.06 13.81 -2.85
N THR A 79 -14.28 14.27 -2.56
CA THR A 79 -14.91 15.32 -3.36
C THR A 79 -14.44 16.71 -2.92
N PRO A 80 -14.50 17.73 -3.79
CA PRO A 80 -14.10 19.10 -3.43
C PRO A 80 -14.82 19.65 -2.19
N GLU A 81 -16.11 19.34 -2.04
CA GLU A 81 -16.96 19.79 -0.94
C GLU A 81 -16.57 19.16 0.41
N MET A 82 -15.94 17.99 0.36
CA MET A 82 -15.49 17.26 1.54
C MET A 82 -14.07 17.63 1.97
N ALA A 83 -13.31 18.36 1.14
CA ALA A 83 -11.89 18.61 1.38
C ALA A 83 -11.58 19.29 2.72
N ASP A 84 -12.43 20.22 3.15
CA ASP A 84 -12.27 20.93 4.43
C ASP A 84 -12.83 20.15 5.63
N ARG A 85 -13.61 19.09 5.36
CA ARG A 85 -14.22 18.22 6.38
C ARG A 85 -13.43 16.94 6.62
N THR A 86 -12.67 16.49 5.61
CA THR A 86 -11.77 15.35 5.72
C THR A 86 -10.51 15.71 6.49
N ALA A 87 -10.00 14.76 7.28
CA ALA A 87 -8.76 14.95 8.03
C ALA A 87 -7.53 15.07 7.11
N MET A 88 -7.55 14.43 5.94
CA MET A 88 -6.45 14.44 4.98
C MET A 88 -7.00 14.43 3.54
N PRO A 89 -7.32 15.59 2.96
CA PRO A 89 -7.76 15.69 1.56
C PRO A 89 -6.61 15.54 0.56
N ALA A 90 -6.95 15.18 -0.68
CA ALA A 90 -6.06 15.23 -1.85
C ALA A 90 -6.52 16.34 -2.82
N ARG A 91 -6.38 17.61 -2.41
CA ARG A 91 -6.92 18.76 -3.15
C ARG A 91 -6.33 18.83 -4.57
N GLY A 92 -7.19 19.05 -5.57
CA GLY A 92 -6.79 19.18 -6.98
C GLY A 92 -6.29 17.90 -7.63
N LYS A 93 -6.50 16.73 -7.00
CA LYS A 93 -6.18 15.42 -7.57
C LYS A 93 -7.44 14.74 -8.08
N ASP A 94 -7.25 13.88 -9.08
CA ASP A 94 -8.31 12.98 -9.54
C ASP A 94 -8.76 12.08 -8.37
N PRO A 95 -10.05 12.11 -7.96
CA PRO A 95 -10.50 11.40 -6.77
C PRO A 95 -10.34 9.88 -6.86
N ASP A 96 -10.52 9.29 -8.05
CA ASP A 96 -10.41 7.84 -8.24
C ASP A 96 -8.94 7.39 -8.15
N THR A 97 -8.03 8.15 -8.75
CA THR A 97 -6.59 7.92 -8.63
C THR A 97 -6.11 8.09 -7.19
N ALA A 98 -6.55 9.14 -6.50
CA ALA A 98 -6.18 9.40 -5.11
C ALA A 98 -6.72 8.32 -4.17
N ALA A 99 -7.97 7.90 -4.36
CA ALA A 99 -8.59 6.81 -3.59
C ALA A 99 -7.87 5.49 -3.80
N LYS A 100 -7.48 5.18 -5.04
CA LYS A 100 -6.67 4.00 -5.35
C LYS A 100 -5.32 4.05 -4.62
N ALA A 101 -4.59 5.16 -4.74
CA ALA A 101 -3.31 5.32 -4.06
C ALA A 101 -3.43 5.20 -2.53
N TYR A 102 -4.48 5.76 -1.94
CA TYR A 102 -4.78 5.63 -0.51
C TYR A 102 -5.04 4.18 -0.10
N GLY A 103 -5.91 3.47 -0.82
CA GLY A 103 -6.25 2.09 -0.53
C GLY A 103 -5.06 1.14 -0.69
N ASP A 104 -4.32 1.24 -1.80
CA ASP A 104 -3.15 0.42 -2.08
C ASP A 104 -2.06 0.63 -1.02
N ALA A 105 -1.74 1.89 -0.70
CA ALA A 105 -0.72 2.19 0.30
C ALA A 105 -1.16 1.77 1.71
N THR A 106 -2.41 1.99 2.09
CA THR A 106 -2.94 1.60 3.41
C THR A 106 -2.93 0.10 3.57
N TRP A 107 -3.45 -0.64 2.58
CA TRP A 107 -3.43 -2.10 2.59
C TRP A 107 -2.01 -2.63 2.70
N LYS A 108 -1.08 -2.05 1.94
CA LYS A 108 0.30 -2.50 1.91
C LYS A 108 1.05 -2.21 3.21
N TRP A 109 1.00 -0.97 3.67
CA TRP A 109 1.91 -0.46 4.68
C TRP A 109 1.26 -0.30 6.06
N ALA A 110 0.00 0.13 6.14
CA ALA A 110 -0.69 0.24 7.42
C ALA A 110 -1.20 -1.12 7.91
N CYS A 111 -1.70 -1.94 6.97
CA CYS A 111 -2.25 -3.26 7.28
C CYS A 111 -1.23 -4.41 7.14
N GLY A 112 -0.10 -4.16 6.47
CA GLY A 112 0.99 -5.14 6.33
C GLY A 112 0.71 -6.27 5.35
N HIS A 113 -0.16 -6.06 4.36
CA HIS A 113 -0.45 -7.04 3.31
C HIS A 113 0.42 -6.81 2.06
N GLN A 114 0.78 -7.87 1.33
CA GLN A 114 1.54 -7.77 0.07
C GLN A 114 0.68 -8.23 -1.11
#